data_AF-A0A929NRK0-F1
#
_entry.id   AF-A0A929NRK0-F1
#
_cell.length_a   1.000
_cell.length_b   1.000
_cell.length_c   1.000
_cell.angle_alpha   90.00
_cell.angle_beta   90.00
_cell.angle_gamma   90.00
#
_symmetry.space_group_name_H-M   'P 1'
#
loop_
_entity.id
_entity.type
_entity.pdbx_description
1 polymer ?
#
loop_
_entity_poly.entity_id
_entity_poly.type
_entity_poly.pdbx_seq_one_letter_code
_entity_poly.pdbx_strand_id
1 'polypeptide(L)' 'MSKVTSKTENGSAEGYTIGRRVFAKISEVENIRLTAEMNEDFREFERKGLSAEERRKAIAAKYGSAR' A
#
# COMPACT_ATOMS: atom_id res chain seq x y z
N MET A 1 -8.90 37.94 18.54
CA MET A 1 -8.58 37.50 17.17
C MET A 1 -7.13 37.02 17.13
N SER A 2 -6.88 36.05 16.26
CA SER A 2 -5.87 34.98 16.28
C SER A 2 -4.40 35.38 16.44
N LYS A 3 -3.66 34.62 17.26
CA LYS A 3 -2.20 34.49 17.16
C LYS A 3 -1.90 33.42 16.12
N VAL A 4 -1.22 33.77 15.03
CA VAL A 4 -0.61 32.82 14.11
C VAL A 4 0.87 32.73 14.47
N THR A 5 1.27 31.64 15.11
CA THR A 5 2.67 31.25 15.25
C THR A 5 2.97 30.22 14.17
N SER A 6 3.54 30.66 13.04
CA SER A 6 4.10 29.75 12.04
C SER A 6 5.42 29.21 12.57
N LYS A 7 5.37 28.07 13.28
CA LYS A 7 6.56 27.29 13.57
C LYS A 7 6.85 26.44 12.33
N THR A 8 7.80 26.89 11.53
CA THR A 8 8.42 26.06 10.48
C THR A 8 9.23 24.98 11.18
N GLU A 9 8.59 23.86 11.47
CA GLU A 9 9.28 22.65 11.87
C GLU A 9 9.76 21.99 10.58
N ASN A 10 11.08 22.07 10.37
CA ASN A 10 11.80 21.35 9.34
C ASN A 10 11.84 19.85 9.74
N GLY A 11 10.67 19.22 9.80
CA GLY A 11 10.53 17.78 9.94
C GLY A 11 10.75 17.17 8.57
N SER A 12 11.71 16.24 8.45
CA SER A 12 11.83 15.38 7.28
C SER A 12 10.43 14.95 6.85
N ALA A 13 9.99 15.31 5.63
CA ALA A 13 8.65 14.98 5.18
C ALA A 13 8.49 13.46 5.25
N GLU A 14 7.85 12.95 6.31
CA GLU A 14 7.45 11.56 6.40
C GLU A 14 6.58 11.31 5.18
N GLY A 15 7.04 10.41 4.31
CA GLY A 15 6.34 10.10 3.07
C GLY A 15 4.88 9.75 3.37
N TYR A 16 3.95 10.34 2.62
CA TYR A 16 2.54 10.03 2.76
C TYR A 16 2.25 8.62 2.23
N THR A 17 1.84 7.71 3.12
CA THR A 17 1.46 6.35 2.75
C THR A 17 -0.05 6.27 2.50
N ILE A 18 -0.44 5.84 1.30
CA ILE A 18 -1.84 5.54 0.98
C ILE A 18 -2.18 4.08 1.24
N GLY A 19 -3.41 3.84 1.70
CA GLY A 19 -3.93 2.49 1.88
C GLY A 19 -4.22 1.79 0.55
N ARG A 20 -4.22 0.45 0.57
CA ARG A 20 -4.45 -0.43 -0.59
C ARG A 20 -5.70 -0.07 -1.40
N ARG A 21 -6.80 0.30 -0.73
CA ARG A 21 -8.07 0.66 -1.40
C ARG A 21 -7.94 1.92 -2.26
N VAL A 22 -7.18 2.91 -1.80
CA VAL A 22 -6.94 4.15 -2.56
C VAL A 22 -5.98 3.85 -3.71
N PHE A 23 -4.91 3.11 -3.43
CA PHE A 23 -3.96 2.70 -4.47
C PHE A 23 -4.66 1.94 -5.61
N ALA A 24 -5.53 0.96 -5.29
CA ALA A 24 -6.27 0.20 -6.29
C ALA A 24 -7.14 1.08 -7.22
N LYS A 25 -7.78 2.12 -6.69
CA LYS A 25 -8.58 3.06 -7.51
C LYS A 25 -7.71 3.86 -8.48
N ILE A 26 -6.51 4.25 -8.04
CA ILE A 26 -5.56 4.98 -8.89
C ILE A 26 -4.99 4.05 -9.96
N SER A 27 -4.60 2.82 -9.58
CA SER A 27 -4.08 1.79 -10.50
C SER A 27 -5.09 1.41 -11.59
N GLU A 28 -6.39 1.44 -11.29
CA GLU A 28 -7.43 1.13 -12.26
C GLU A 28 -7.47 2.11 -13.44
N VAL A 29 -7.00 3.35 -13.28
CA VAL A 29 -6.86 4.32 -14.38
C VAL A 29 -5.93 3.78 -15.48
N GLU A 30 -4.90 3.04 -15.09
CA GLU A 30 -3.96 2.38 -15.99
C GLU A 30 -4.40 0.94 -16.36
N ASN A 31 -5.66 0.58 -16.09
CA ASN A 31 -6.21 -0.77 -16.21
C ASN A 31 -5.49 -1.84 -15.36
N ILE A 32 -4.74 -1.43 -14.33
CA ILE A 32 -4.08 -2.34 -13.40
C ILE A 32 -5.10 -2.72 -12.31
N ARG A 33 -5.55 -3.97 -12.35
CA ARG A 33 -6.58 -4.51 -11.44
C ARG A 33 -6.08 -5.79 -10.76
N LEU A 34 -6.51 -6.00 -9.52
CA LEU A 34 -6.29 -7.25 -8.81
C LEU A 34 -7.27 -8.31 -9.33
N THR A 35 -6.76 -9.51 -9.61
CA THR A 35 -7.62 -10.68 -9.90
C THR A 35 -8.37 -11.12 -8.64
N ALA A 36 -9.40 -11.96 -8.80
CA ALA A 36 -10.11 -12.55 -7.66
C ALA A 36 -9.15 -13.31 -6.74
N GLU A 37 -8.24 -14.10 -7.32
CA GLU A 37 -7.22 -14.86 -6.60
C GLU A 37 -6.29 -13.94 -5.79
N MET A 38 -5.78 -12.86 -6.39
CA MET A 38 -4.93 -11.90 -5.69
C MET A 38 -5.65 -11.24 -4.50
N ASN A 39 -6.97 -10.99 -4.63
CA ASN A 39 -7.77 -10.45 -3.53
C ASN A 39 -7.94 -11.46 -2.38
N GLU A 40 -8.11 -12.75 -2.69
CA GLU A 40 -8.19 -13.80 -1.67
C GLU A 40 -6.86 -13.98 -0.93
N ASP A 41 -5.75 -14.02 -1.65
CA ASP A 41 -4.41 -14.07 -1.05
C ASP A 41 -4.17 -12.90 -0.10
N PHE A 42 -4.54 -11.68 -0.51
CA PHE A 42 -4.40 -10.50 0.34
C PHE A 42 -5.26 -10.57 1.60
N ARG A 43 -6.50 -11.09 1.50
CA ARG A 43 -7.34 -11.34 2.69
C ARG A 43 -6.70 -12.37 3.60
N GLU A 44 -6.09 -13.40 3.02
CA GLU A 44 -5.38 -14.40 3.79
C GLU A 44 -4.14 -13.81 4.51
N PHE A 45 -3.41 -12.90 3.87
CA PHE A 45 -2.27 -12.22 4.50
C PHE A 45 -2.70 -11.37 5.69
N GLU A 46 -3.84 -10.66 5.59
CA GLU A 46 -4.42 -9.94 6.74
C GLU A 46 -4.81 -10.92 7.84
N ARG A 47 -5.49 -12.02 7.50
CA ARG A 47 -5.92 -13.05 8.47
C ARG A 47 -4.74 -13.69 9.21
N LYS A 48 -3.62 -13.91 8.50
CA LYS A 48 -2.37 -14.46 9.05
C LYS A 48 -1.53 -13.42 9.80
N GLY A 49 -1.89 -12.14 9.72
CA GLY A 49 -1.14 -11.06 10.37
C GLY A 49 0.27 -10.85 9.79
N LEU A 50 0.47 -11.14 8.50
CA LEU A 50 1.81 -11.07 7.88
C LEU A 50 2.37 -9.64 7.93
N SER A 51 3.66 -9.53 8.23
CA SER A 51 4.42 -8.29 8.11
C SER A 51 4.56 -7.83 6.66
N ALA A 52 4.96 -6.58 6.45
CA ALA A 52 5.16 -6.03 5.11
C ALA A 52 6.23 -6.81 4.31
N GLU A 53 7.26 -7.31 4.97
CA GLU A 53 8.33 -8.08 4.33
C GLU A 53 7.84 -9.47 3.89
N GLU A 54 7.12 -10.17 4.76
CA GLU A 54 6.54 -11.47 4.45
C GLU A 54 5.53 -11.38 3.32
N ARG A 55 4.69 -10.33 3.30
CA ARG A 55 3.76 -10.06 2.20
C ARG A 55 4.51 -9.89 0.88
N ARG A 56 5.58 -9.07 0.86
CA ARG A 56 6.40 -8.88 -0.36
C ARG A 56 7.00 -10.18 -0.85
N LYS A 57 7.54 -11.00 0.07
CA LYS A 57 8.12 -12.30 -0.27
C LYS A 57 7.08 -13.26 -0.84
N ALA A 58 5.90 -13.35 -0.24
CA ALA A 58 4.81 -14.20 -0.73
C ALA A 58 4.33 -13.78 -2.12
N ILE A 59 4.15 -12.46 -2.34
CA ILE A 59 3.77 -11.91 -3.64
C ILE A 59 4.84 -12.20 -4.69
N ALA A 60 6.11 -11.93 -4.38
CA ALA A 60 7.21 -12.17 -5.31
C ALA A 60 7.34 -13.66 -5.67
N ALA A 61 7.15 -14.56 -4.70
CA ALA A 61 7.21 -16.00 -4.93
C ALA A 61 6.05 -16.50 -5.82
N LYS A 62 4.83 -15.98 -5.64
CA LYS A 62 3.64 -16.44 -6.36
C LYS A 62 3.43 -15.74 -7.71
N TYR A 63 3.71 -14.44 -7.78
CA TYR A 63 3.38 -13.57 -8.91
C TYR A 63 4.60 -12.89 -9.54
N GLY A 64 5.77 -12.93 -8.90
CA GLY A 64 6.99 -12.27 -9.37
C GLY A 64 7.78 -13.05 -10.42
N SER A 65 7.44 -14.31 -10.66
CA SER A 65 7.95 -15.07 -11.80
C SER A 65 7.27 -14.60 -13.09
N ALA A 66 7.91 -13.64 -13.76
CA ALA A 66 7.65 -13.39 -15.16
C ALA A 66 7.86 -14.71 -15.94
N ARG A 67 6.84 -15.09 -16.72
CA ARG A 67 7.06 -15.92 -17.92
C ARG A 67 7.82 -15.12 -18.96
#